data_AF-A0A956NT32-F1
#
_entry.id   AF-A0A956NT32-F1
#
_cell.length_a   1.000
_cell.length_b   1.000
_cell.length_c   1.000
_cell.angle_alpha   90.00
_cell.angle_beta   90.00
_cell.angle_gamma   90.00
#
_symmetry.space_group_name_H-M   'P 1'
#
loop_
_entity.id
_entity.type
_entity.pdbx_description
1 polymer ?
#
loop_
_entity_poly.entity_id
_entity_poly.type
_entity_poly.pdbx_seq_one_letter_code
_entity_poly.pdbx_strand_id
1 'polypeptide(L)' 'MAKIVGLPKLSPTMEEGTLARWAIAEGARFGVDDLIAEVETDKATMEWRAFDPGCLLKILVE' A
#
# COMPACT_ATOMS: atom_id res chain seq x y z
N MET A 1 -15.38 -9.80 -6.66
CA MET A 1 -14.79 -8.99 -7.75
C MET A 1 -13.47 -8.42 -7.25
N ALA A 2 -12.44 -8.41 -8.09
CA ALA A 2 -11.20 -7.71 -7.76
C ALA A 2 -11.42 -6.20 -7.86
N LYS A 3 -10.83 -5.43 -6.93
CA LYS A 3 -10.89 -3.97 -6.94
C LYS A 3 -9.48 -3.43 -7.11
N ILE A 4 -9.31 -2.47 -8.01
CA ILE A 4 -8.06 -1.71 -8.11
C ILE A 4 -8.03 -0.74 -6.94
N VAL A 5 -6.97 -0.81 -6.14
CA VAL A 5 -6.75 0.06 -4.99
C VAL A 5 -5.55 0.93 -5.31
N GLY A 6 -5.78 2.25 -5.37
CA GLY A 6 -4.70 3.22 -5.45
C GLY A 6 -4.12 3.50 -4.06
N LEU A 7 -2.98 4.20 -4.03
CA LEU A 7 -2.35 4.66 -2.79
C LEU A 7 -3.35 5.50 -1.98
N PRO A 8 -3.74 5.08 -0.75
CA PRO A 8 -4.57 5.90 0.10
C PRO A 8 -3.78 7.11 0.62
N LYS A 9 -4.48 8.18 1.02
CA LYS A 9 -3.84 9.28 1.74
C LYS A 9 -3.34 8.77 3.10
N LEU A 10 -2.03 8.73 3.27
CA LEU A 10 -1.39 8.35 4.53
C LEU A 10 -1.24 9.54 5.50
N SER A 11 -1.35 10.77 4.99
CA SER A 11 -1.33 12.01 5.79
C SER A 11 -2.39 13.01 5.30
N PRO A 12 -2.97 13.86 6.19
CA PRO A 12 -3.95 14.87 5.81
C PRO A 12 -3.47 15.83 4.71
N THR A 13 -2.16 16.10 4.65
CA THR A 13 -1.52 17.01 3.70
C THR A 13 -0.84 16.31 2.54
N MET A 14 -1.01 14.99 2.40
CA MET A 14 -0.38 14.21 1.33
C MET A 14 -1.09 14.46 0.00
N GLU A 15 -0.32 14.96 -0.97
CA GLU A 15 -0.74 15.12 -2.37
C GLU A 15 -0.11 14.04 -3.26
N GLU A 16 1.18 13.77 -3.05
CA GLU A 16 1.96 12.78 -3.79
C GLU A 16 2.72 11.88 -2.82
N GLY A 17 3.03 10.66 -3.27
CA GLY A 17 3.83 9.70 -2.52
C GLY A 17 4.59 8.81 -3.48
N THR A 18 5.86 8.56 -3.17
CA THR A 18 6.71 7.66 -3.94
C THR A 18 6.66 6.29 -3.27
N LEU A 19 6.36 5.25 -4.05
CA LEU A 19 6.46 3.89 -3.54
C LEU A 19 7.94 3.60 -3.22
N ALA A 20 8.26 3.36 -1.95
CA ALA A 20 9.61 3.01 -1.54
C ALA A 20 9.84 1.50 -1.72
N ARG A 21 8.89 0.68 -1.27
CA ARG A 21 9.00 -0.78 -1.34
C ARG A 21 7.66 -1.48 -1.16
N TRP A 22 7.42 -2.54 -1.93
CA TRP A 22 6.37 -3.52 -1.63
C TRP A 22 6.80 -4.47 -0.51
N ALA A 23 5.98 -4.59 0.53
CA ALA A 23 6.19 -5.53 1.64
C ALA A 23 5.49 -6.89 1.39
N ILE A 24 4.51 -6.92 0.49
CA ILE A 24 3.82 -8.14 0.04
C ILE A 24 4.15 -8.48 -1.41
N ALA A 25 4.01 -9.76 -1.76
CA ALA A 25 4.21 -10.26 -3.13
C ALA A 25 2.87 -10.59 -3.80
N GLU A 26 2.85 -10.62 -5.13
CA GLU A 26 1.69 -11.10 -5.89
C GLU A 26 1.32 -12.54 -5.49
N GLY A 27 0.03 -12.79 -5.32
CA GLY A 27 -0.54 -14.04 -4.83
C GLY A 27 -0.56 -14.17 -3.30
N ALA A 28 0.04 -13.24 -2.55
CA ALA A 28 0.02 -13.28 -1.09
C ALA A 28 -1.36 -12.90 -0.53
N ARG A 29 -1.76 -13.60 0.53
CA ARG A 29 -2.91 -13.22 1.37
C ARG A 29 -2.43 -12.33 2.51
N PHE A 30 -3.24 -11.35 2.88
CA PHE A 30 -2.97 -10.42 3.97
C PHE A 30 -4.23 -10.21 4.82
N GLY A 31 -4.02 -9.92 6.09
CA GLY A 31 -5.03 -9.57 7.07
C GLY A 31 -5.20 -8.05 7.24
N VAL A 32 -6.05 -7.68 8.18
CA VAL A 32 -6.13 -6.30 8.66
C VAL A 32 -4.82 -5.95 9.38
N ASP A 33 -4.34 -4.74 9.18
CA ASP A 33 -3.10 -4.18 9.76
C ASP A 33 -1.78 -4.77 9.23
N ASP A 34 -1.84 -5.72 8.29
CA ASP A 34 -0.65 -6.22 7.60
C ASP A 34 0.00 -5.11 6.75
N LEU A 35 1.34 -5.07 6.77
CA LEU A 35 2.13 -4.13 5.98
C LEU A 35 2.06 -4.50 4.49
N ILE A 36 1.55 -3.59 3.67
CA ILE A 36 1.40 -3.76 2.22
C ILE A 36 2.59 -3.17 1.48
N ALA A 37 2.95 -1.94 1.82
CA ALA A 37 4.05 -1.22 1.20
C ALA A 37 4.58 -0.11 2.12
N GLU A 38 5.81 0.28 1.88
CA GLU A 38 6.40 1.51 2.43
C GLU A 38 6.33 2.59 1.36
N VAL A 39 5.89 3.78 1.78
CA VAL A 39 5.67 4.92 0.89
C VAL A 39 6.45 6.09 1.45
N GLU A 40 7.34 6.62 0.62
CA GLU A 40 8.10 7.81 0.94
C GLU A 40 7.31 9.06 0.56
N THR A 41 7.25 9.99 1.50
CA THR A 41 6.67 11.33 1.32
C THR A 41 7.75 12.38 1.54
N ASP A 42 7.42 13.64 1.28
CA ASP A 42 8.32 14.78 1.52
C ASP A 42 8.75 14.93 3.00
N LYS A 43 8.00 14.35 3.94
CA LYS A 43 8.28 14.46 5.38
C LYS A 43 8.85 13.20 6.00
N ALA A 44 8.39 12.03 5.58
CA ALA A 44 8.72 10.76 6.23
C ALA A 44 8.38 9.57 5.33
N THR A 45 8.97 8.42 5.65
CA THR A 45 8.51 7.12 5.17
C THR A 45 7.33 6.66 6.01
N MET A 46 6.20 6.39 5.37
CA MET A 46 4.98 5.91 6.02
C MET A 46 4.69 4.47 5.61
N GLU A 47 4.16 3.72 6.56
CA GLU A 47 3.72 2.34 6.34
C GLU A 47 2.29 2.33 5.82
N TRP A 48 2.08 1.79 4.62
CA TRP A 48 0.75 1.47 4.15
C TRP A 48 0.34 0.10 4.69
N ARG A 49 -0.62 0.10 5.62
CA ARG A 49 -1.22 -1.10 6.20
C ARG A 49 -2.61 -1.39 5.63
N ALA A 50 -2.96 -2.67 5.54
CA ALA A 50 -4.25 -3.08 5.01
C ALA A 50 -5.41 -2.75 5.97
N PHE A 51 -6.46 -2.14 5.42
CA PHE A 51 -7.70 -1.88 6.16
C PHE A 51 -8.64 -3.09 6.20
N ASP A 52 -8.61 -3.90 5.14
CA ASP A 52 -9.46 -5.07 4.95
C ASP A 52 -8.58 -6.29 4.61
N PRO A 53 -8.97 -7.50 5.02
CA PRO A 53 -8.25 -8.72 4.64
C PRO A 53 -8.48 -9.03 3.15
N GLY A 54 -7.48 -9.65 2.51
CA GLY A 54 -7.54 -9.90 1.08
C GLY A 54 -6.42 -10.76 0.52
N CYS A 55 -6.32 -10.75 -0.80
CA CYS A 55 -5.27 -11.40 -1.57
C CYS A 55 -4.80 -10.43 -2.65
N LEU A 56 -3.49 -10.19 -2.73
CA LEU A 56 -2.91 -9.36 -3.77
C LEU A 56 -2.85 -10.17 -5.06
N LEU A 57 -3.57 -9.70 -6.10
CA LEU A 57 -3.59 -10.41 -7.38
C LEU A 57 -2.48 -9.93 -8.31
N LYS A 58 -2.23 -8.62 -8.34
CA LYS A 58 -1.27 -8.01 -9.25
C LYS A 58 -0.82 -6.63 -8.76
N ILE A 59 0.46 -6.33 -8.94
CA ILE A 59 1.07 -5.02 -8.74
C ILE A 59 1.04 -4.28 -10.08
N LEU A 60 0.57 -3.02 -10.05
CA LEU A 60 0.43 -2.20 -11.26
C LEU A 60 1.45 -1.05 -11.33
N VAL A 61 2.24 -0.85 -10.28
CA VAL A 61 3.21 0.25 -10.13
C VAL A 61 4.47 -0.29 -9.46
N GLU A 62 5.63 0.11 -9.99
CA GLU A 62 6.98 -0.19 -9.46
C GLU A 62 7.71 1.10 -9.09
#